data_AF-A0A9W7LCX4-F1
#
_entry.id   AF-A0A9W7LCX4-F1
#
_cell.length_a   1.000
_cell.length_b   1.000
_cell.length_c   1.000
_cell.angle_alpha   90.00
_cell.angle_beta   90.00
_cell.angle_gamma   90.00
#
_symmetry.space_group_name_H-M   'P 1'
#
loop_
_entity.id
_entity.type
_entity.pdbx_description
1 polymer ?
#
loop_
_entity_poly.entity_id
_entity_poly.type
_entity_poly.pdbx_seq_one_letter_code
_entity_poly.pdbx_strand_id
1 'polypeptide(L)'
;MSKAFCPPDTLTPTDIRNVADVRRACWTGGFTGLAVGLPVGYFAHKSLFHVGKAMGVAVKDMRGGVEGLFDEPIKGWRDFAKRSIRAAAPMSKNHRFMFVFAGGAFLSYIGASTAGKNNRWKMEEVYERGKITTQDQLGLYQQLAEEKAEARARNNAR
;
A
#
# COMPACT_ATOMS: atom_id res chain seq x y z
N MET A 1 11.79 18.64 -17.92
CA MET A 1 10.81 17.61 -17.49
C MET A 1 11.19 16.30 -18.17
N SER A 2 11.08 15.15 -17.52
CA SER A 2 11.38 13.86 -18.17
C SER A 2 10.43 13.64 -19.35
N LYS A 3 10.94 13.20 -20.50
CA LYS A 3 10.14 12.85 -21.69
C LYS A 3 9.13 11.71 -21.47
N ALA A 4 9.13 11.08 -20.29
CA ALA A 4 8.27 9.95 -19.95
C ALA A 4 6.81 10.33 -19.61
N PHE A 5 6.46 11.63 -19.57
CA PHE A 5 5.08 12.08 -19.37
C PHE A 5 4.67 12.95 -20.55
N CYS A 6 3.94 12.36 -21.49
CA CYS A 6 3.20 13.08 -22.53
C CYS A 6 1.77 13.22 -22.01
N PRO A 7 1.44 14.32 -21.29
CA PRO A 7 0.08 14.52 -20.83
C PRO A 7 -0.85 14.60 -22.05
N PRO A 8 -2.08 14.09 -21.94
CA PRO A 8 -3.08 14.31 -22.97
C PRO A 8 -3.34 15.81 -23.12
N ASP A 9 -3.61 16.25 -24.35
CA ASP A 9 -3.83 17.66 -24.70
C ASP A 9 -5.03 18.29 -23.98
N THR A 10 -5.87 17.47 -23.36
CA THR A 10 -7.03 17.87 -22.56
C THR A 10 -6.66 18.40 -21.17
N LEU A 11 -5.42 18.20 -20.70
CA LEU A 11 -4.94 18.71 -19.41
C LEU A 11 -4.37 20.12 -19.55
N THR A 12 -4.81 21.02 -18.68
CA THR A 12 -4.25 22.37 -18.64
C THR A 12 -2.83 22.33 -18.04
N PRO A 13 -1.99 23.35 -18.31
CA PRO A 13 -0.66 23.45 -17.69
C PRO A 13 -0.70 23.41 -16.15
N THR A 14 -1.76 23.93 -15.53
CA THR A 14 -1.96 23.90 -14.07
C THR A 14 -2.21 22.47 -13.58
N ASP A 15 -3.00 21.69 -14.30
CA ASP A 15 -3.28 20.29 -13.97
C ASP A 15 -2.00 19.45 -14.01
N ILE A 16 -1.18 19.65 -15.05
CA ILE A 16 0.11 18.97 -15.19
C ILE A 16 1.02 19.27 -14.00
N ARG A 17 1.05 20.54 -13.54
CA ARG A 17 1.81 20.94 -12.35
C ARG A 17 1.25 20.30 -11.09
N ASN A 18 -0.07 20.31 -10.89
CA ASN A 18 -0.72 19.70 -9.74
C ASN A 18 -0.42 18.19 -9.64
N VAL A 19 -0.50 17.48 -10.76
CA VAL A 19 -0.15 16.05 -10.84
C VAL A 19 1.33 15.83 -10.50
N ALA A 20 2.22 16.66 -11.05
CA ALA A 20 3.65 16.57 -10.78
C ALA A 20 3.97 16.84 -9.30
N ASP A 21 3.31 17.82 -8.69
CA ASP A 21 3.47 18.17 -7.28
C ASP A 21 2.98 17.06 -6.36
N VAL A 22 1.79 16.50 -6.62
CA VAL A 22 1.23 15.39 -5.85
C VAL A 22 2.15 14.18 -5.95
N ARG A 23 2.62 13.84 -7.16
CA ARG A 23 3.59 12.76 -7.37
C ARG A 23 4.87 13.02 -6.57
N ARG A 24 5.43 14.22 -6.66
CA ARG A 24 6.65 14.58 -5.92
C ARG A 24 6.43 14.48 -4.41
N ALA A 25 5.29 14.94 -3.90
CA ALA A 25 4.93 14.84 -2.50
C ALA A 25 4.82 13.38 -2.03
N CYS A 26 4.17 12.51 -2.81
CA CYS A 26 4.10 11.08 -2.51
C CYS A 26 5.48 10.42 -2.49
N TRP A 27 6.35 10.74 -3.46
CA TRP A 27 7.73 10.23 -3.50
C TRP A 27 8.56 10.73 -2.33
N THR A 28 8.54 12.04 -2.05
CA THR A 28 9.28 12.61 -0.92
C THR A 28 8.76 12.04 0.40
N GLY A 29 7.44 11.95 0.59
CA GLY A 29 6.83 11.34 1.76
C GLY A 29 7.22 9.87 1.92
N GLY A 30 7.23 9.11 0.82
CA GLY A 30 7.71 7.73 0.77
C GLY A 30 9.17 7.59 1.16
N PHE A 31 10.07 8.35 0.55
CA PHE A 31 11.50 8.30 0.87
C PHE A 31 11.81 8.78 2.29
N THR A 32 11.11 9.79 2.79
CA THR A 32 11.23 10.21 4.20
C THR A 32 10.76 9.09 5.14
N GLY A 33 9.63 8.47 4.83
CA GLY A 33 9.12 7.30 5.55
C GLY A 33 10.10 6.14 5.53
N LEU A 34 10.71 5.84 4.38
CA LEU A 34 11.77 4.83 4.25
C LEU A 34 12.97 5.17 5.13
N ALA A 35 13.49 6.39 5.03
CA ALA A 35 14.66 6.84 5.79
C ALA A 35 14.46 6.73 7.31
N VAL A 36 13.25 7.03 7.80
CA VAL A 36 12.88 6.85 9.22
C VAL A 36 12.57 5.38 9.55
N GLY A 37 12.02 4.62 8.61
CA GLY A 37 11.62 3.23 8.80
C GLY A 37 12.79 2.26 8.93
N LEU A 38 13.92 2.54 8.26
CA LEU A 38 15.14 1.73 8.37
C LEU A 38 15.67 1.66 9.83
N PRO A 39 15.93 2.78 10.54
CA PRO A 39 16.37 2.73 11.93
C PRO A 39 15.28 2.15 12.85
N VAL A 40 14.00 2.46 12.62
CA VAL A 40 12.89 1.88 13.40
C VAL A 40 12.87 0.35 13.27
N GLY A 41 12.98 -0.19 12.05
CA GLY A 41 13.06 -1.62 11.80
C GLY A 41 14.29 -2.27 12.44
N TYR A 42 15.44 -1.59 12.42
CA TYR A 42 16.64 -2.05 13.12
C TYR A 42 16.41 -2.16 14.64
N PHE A 43 15.86 -1.12 15.26
CA PHE A 43 15.58 -1.12 16.71
C PHE A 43 14.51 -2.13 17.08
N ALA A 44 13.48 -2.32 16.25
CA ALA A 44 12.46 -3.35 16.43
C ALA A 44 13.06 -4.77 16.39
N HIS A 45 13.96 -5.05 15.45
CA HIS A 45 14.69 -6.32 15.44
C HIS A 45 15.54 -6.49 16.70
N LYS A 46 16.25 -5.43 17.11
CA LYS A 46 17.11 -5.48 18.30
C LYS A 46 16.28 -5.74 19.56
N SER A 47 15.15 -5.06 19.75
CA SER A 47 14.28 -5.26 20.91
C SER A 47 13.69 -6.68 20.92
N LEU A 48 13.21 -7.17 19.78
CA LEU A 48 12.70 -8.54 19.64
C LEU A 48 13.76 -9.60 19.93
N PHE A 49 15.01 -9.38 19.51
CA PHE A 49 16.11 -10.29 19.83
C PHE A 49 16.43 -10.34 21.33
N HIS A 50 16.36 -9.19 22.03
CA HIS A 50 16.62 -9.14 23.48
C HIS A 50 15.46 -9.74 24.28
N VAL A 51 14.22 -9.44 23.89
CA VAL A 51 13.03 -10.04 24.47
C VAL A 51 13.00 -11.55 24.20
N GLY A 52 13.33 -11.98 22.98
CA GLY A 52 13.45 -13.39 22.61
C GLY A 52 14.51 -14.14 23.41
N LYS A 53 15.67 -13.51 23.68
CA LYS A 53 16.70 -14.07 24.57
C LYS A 53 16.21 -14.18 26.02
N ALA A 54 15.62 -13.11 26.57
CA ALA A 54 15.10 -13.11 27.93
C ALA A 54 13.99 -14.17 28.12
N MET A 55 13.08 -14.29 27.15
CA MET A 55 12.05 -15.32 27.16
C MET A 55 12.59 -16.72 26.85
N GLY A 56 13.61 -16.86 26.01
CA GLY A 56 14.25 -18.14 25.70
C GLY A 56 15.00 -18.73 26.89
N VAL A 57 15.60 -17.88 27.73
CA VAL A 57 16.14 -18.27 29.04
C VAL A 57 15.02 -18.73 29.96
N ALA A 58 13.93 -17.96 30.07
CA ALA A 58 12.77 -18.34 30.88
C ALA A 58 12.06 -19.63 30.40
N VAL A 59 12.10 -19.93 29.09
CA VAL A 59 11.49 -21.14 28.50
C VAL A 59 12.38 -22.38 28.64
N LYS A 60 13.71 -22.22 28.69
CA LYS A 60 14.61 -23.35 28.96
C LYS A 60 14.38 -23.93 30.37
N ASP A 61 13.92 -23.10 31.30
CA ASP A 61 13.49 -23.51 32.64
C ASP A 61 12.05 -24.10 32.68
N MET A 62 11.31 -24.06 31.56
CA MET A 62 9.94 -24.60 31.43
C MET A 62 9.85 -25.84 30.53
N ARG A 63 10.89 -26.68 30.49
CA ARG A 63 10.99 -27.87 29.62
C ARG A 63 10.06 -29.04 30.02
N GLY A 64 8.91 -28.75 30.65
CA GLY A 64 7.92 -29.72 31.11
C GLY A 64 6.51 -29.58 30.52
N GLY A 65 6.27 -28.76 29.48
CA GLY A 65 4.91 -28.56 28.96
C GLY A 65 4.86 -28.28 27.46
N VAL A 66 4.88 -29.33 26.63
CA VAL A 66 4.72 -29.24 25.17
C VAL A 66 3.35 -29.76 24.69
N GLU A 67 2.46 -30.19 25.59
CA GLU A 67 1.21 -30.86 25.18
C GLU A 67 -0.01 -29.93 24.95
N GLY A 68 0.10 -28.61 25.13
CA GLY A 68 -1.07 -27.69 25.07
C GLY A 68 -1.14 -26.75 23.87
N LEU A 69 -0.37 -26.95 22.80
CA LEU A 69 -0.13 -25.90 21.78
C LEU A 69 -1.33 -25.63 20.83
N PHE A 70 -2.37 -26.47 20.81
CA PHE A 70 -3.40 -26.42 19.76
C PHE A 70 -4.87 -26.22 20.20
N ASP A 71 -5.20 -26.17 21.51
CA ASP A 71 -6.62 -26.30 21.92
C ASP A 71 -7.35 -25.03 22.43
N GLU A 72 -6.70 -23.87 22.55
CA GLU A 72 -7.34 -22.69 23.17
C GLU A 72 -7.63 -21.54 22.18
N PRO A 73 -8.91 -21.08 22.06
CA PRO A 73 -9.28 -19.91 21.27
C PRO A 73 -8.64 -18.64 21.85
N ILE A 74 -8.15 -17.78 20.95
CA ILE A 74 -7.30 -16.62 21.26
C ILE A 74 -8.06 -15.63 22.16
N LYS A 75 -7.78 -15.65 23.47
CA LYS A 75 -8.47 -14.82 24.48
C LYS A 75 -7.93 -13.38 24.63
N GLY A 76 -7.01 -12.93 23.77
CA GLY A 76 -6.62 -11.51 23.73
C GLY A 76 -5.38 -11.17 22.90
N TRP A 77 -5.20 -9.88 22.60
CA TRP A 77 -4.06 -9.33 21.84
C TRP A 77 -2.69 -9.63 22.48
N ARG A 78 -2.64 -9.68 23.82
CA ARG A 78 -1.41 -10.04 24.56
C ARG A 78 -0.96 -11.47 24.29
N ASP A 79 -1.88 -12.42 24.19
CA ASP A 79 -1.54 -13.83 23.95
C ASP A 79 -1.18 -14.09 22.49
N PHE A 80 -1.84 -13.39 21.56
CA PHE A 80 -1.41 -13.34 20.17
C PHE A 80 0.01 -12.79 20.01
N ALA A 81 0.34 -11.69 20.70
CA ALA A 81 1.69 -11.12 20.68
C ALA A 81 2.73 -12.09 21.26
N LYS A 82 2.45 -12.73 22.41
CA LYS A 82 3.33 -13.73 23.01
C LYS A 82 3.56 -14.93 22.10
N ARG A 83 2.51 -15.48 21.48
CA ARG A 83 2.60 -16.61 20.53
C ARG A 83 3.41 -16.20 19.29
N SER A 84 3.14 -15.04 18.72
CA SER A 84 3.88 -14.52 17.56
C SER A 84 5.36 -14.31 17.84
N ILE A 85 5.72 -13.73 18.99
CA ILE A 85 7.13 -13.53 19.38
C ILE A 85 7.82 -14.87 19.63
N ARG A 86 7.13 -15.84 20.26
CA ARG A 86 7.68 -17.19 20.51
C ARG A 86 7.88 -17.97 19.20
N ALA A 87 6.96 -17.88 18.25
CA ALA A 87 7.11 -18.47 16.91
C ALA A 87 8.26 -17.83 16.12
N ALA A 88 8.51 -16.53 16.32
CA ALA A 88 9.58 -15.80 15.67
C ALA A 88 10.96 -15.99 16.34
N ALA A 89 11.08 -16.79 17.42
CA ALA A 89 12.22 -16.75 18.33
C ALA A 89 13.58 -17.24 17.80
N PRO A 90 13.74 -18.11 16.77
CA PRO A 90 15.05 -18.29 16.18
C PRO A 90 15.34 -17.19 15.14
N MET A 91 15.33 -15.91 15.55
CA MET A 91 15.79 -14.83 14.68
C MET A 91 17.29 -14.92 14.47
N SER A 92 17.69 -15.54 13.36
CA SER A 92 19.07 -15.53 12.88
C SER A 92 19.47 -14.11 12.44
N LYS A 93 20.79 -13.87 12.29
CA LYS A 93 21.33 -12.60 11.80
C LYS A 93 20.73 -12.16 10.45
N ASN A 94 20.25 -13.10 9.64
CA ASN A 94 19.64 -12.84 8.33
C ASN A 94 18.27 -12.14 8.45
N HIS A 95 17.56 -12.31 9.58
CA HIS A 95 16.28 -11.64 9.82
C HIS A 95 16.44 -10.14 10.08
N ARG A 96 17.61 -9.70 10.55
CA ARG A 96 17.90 -8.27 10.74
C ARG A 96 17.67 -7.48 9.47
N PHE A 97 18.15 -8.00 8.34
CA PHE A 97 17.94 -7.39 7.04
C PHE A 97 16.44 -7.27 6.73
N MET A 98 15.69 -8.36 6.87
CA MET A 98 14.25 -8.36 6.61
C MET A 98 13.48 -7.38 7.49
N PHE A 99 13.79 -7.26 8.78
CA PHE A 99 13.14 -6.31 9.67
C PHE A 99 13.46 -4.86 9.34
N VAL A 100 14.70 -4.56 8.95
CA VAL A 100 15.10 -3.22 8.50
C VAL A 100 14.35 -2.85 7.22
N PHE A 101 14.33 -3.75 6.24
CA PHE A 101 13.60 -3.53 4.98
C PHE A 101 12.09 -3.44 5.18
N ALA A 102 11.51 -4.30 6.02
CA ALA A 102 10.08 -4.28 6.32
C ALA A 102 9.68 -2.99 7.06
N GLY A 103 10.47 -2.56 8.06
CA GLY A 103 10.25 -1.29 8.76
C GLY A 103 10.34 -0.10 7.81
N GLY A 104 11.36 -0.10 6.95
CA GLY A 104 11.54 0.88 5.88
C GLY A 104 10.34 0.94 4.93
N ALA A 105 9.96 -0.19 4.33
CA ALA A 105 8.86 -0.28 3.38
C ALA A 105 7.52 0.13 4.02
N PHE A 106 7.27 -0.28 5.27
CA PHE A 106 6.04 0.05 5.98
C PHE A 106 5.91 1.56 6.24
N LEU A 107 6.95 2.20 6.79
CA LEU A 107 6.89 3.65 7.01
C LEU A 107 6.94 4.44 5.70
N SER A 108 7.61 3.93 4.66
CA SER A 108 7.53 4.48 3.30
C SER A 108 6.09 4.50 2.79
N TYR A 109 5.36 3.39 2.96
CA TYR A 109 3.95 3.33 2.57
C TYR A 109 3.08 4.34 3.34
N ILE A 110 3.28 4.46 4.66
CA ILE A 110 2.55 5.46 5.48
C ILE A 110 2.87 6.89 5.03
N GLY A 111 4.14 7.21 4.80
CA GLY A 111 4.58 8.52 4.36
C GLY A 111 4.00 8.90 3.00
N ALA A 112 4.05 7.99 2.03
CA ALA A 112 3.46 8.18 0.71
C ALA A 112 1.93 8.34 0.78
N SER A 113 1.26 7.51 1.59
CA SER A 113 -0.21 7.55 1.77
C SER A 113 -0.66 8.86 2.42
N THR A 114 0.06 9.33 3.44
CA THR A 114 -0.25 10.59 4.14
C THR A 114 -0.05 11.78 3.21
N ALA A 115 1.06 11.81 2.46
CA ALA A 115 1.31 12.84 1.48
C ALA A 115 0.24 12.86 0.37
N GLY A 116 -0.18 11.69 -0.11
CA GLY A 116 -1.27 11.56 -1.08
C GLY A 116 -2.60 12.09 -0.55
N LYS A 117 -2.98 11.73 0.69
CA LYS A 117 -4.21 12.23 1.33
C LYS A 117 -4.19 13.76 1.47
N ASN A 118 -3.08 14.33 1.93
CA ASN A 118 -2.96 15.79 2.14
C ASN A 118 -3.00 16.60 0.84
N ASN A 119 -2.66 15.98 -0.30
CA ASN A 119 -2.67 16.62 -1.61
C ASN A 119 -3.85 16.17 -2.49
N ARG A 120 -4.81 15.40 -1.97
CA ARG A 120 -5.94 14.87 -2.74
C ARG A 120 -6.75 15.96 -3.46
N TRP A 121 -6.99 17.07 -2.78
CA TRP A 121 -7.80 18.18 -3.30
C TRP A 121 -7.23 18.77 -4.61
N LYS A 122 -5.90 18.77 -4.79
CA LYS A 122 -5.24 19.22 -6.04
C LYS A 122 -5.57 18.35 -7.25
N MET A 123 -6.01 17.11 -7.01
CA MET A 123 -6.32 16.13 -8.06
C MET A 123 -7.82 16.06 -8.35
N GLU A 124 -8.68 16.65 -7.52
CA GLU A 124 -10.13 16.52 -7.63
C GLU A 124 -10.64 17.07 -8.96
N GLU A 125 -10.26 18.30 -9.32
CA GLU A 125 -10.63 18.91 -10.60
C GLU A 125 -10.07 18.15 -11.83
N VAL A 126 -8.92 17.51 -11.67
CA VAL A 126 -8.30 16.69 -12.72
C VAL A 126 -9.11 15.41 -12.91
N TYR A 127 -9.55 14.78 -11.81
CA TYR A 127 -10.38 13.59 -11.85
C TYR A 127 -11.78 13.88 -12.40
N GLU A 128 -12.42 14.97 -11.98
CA GLU A 128 -13.76 15.35 -12.49
C GLU A 128 -13.75 15.58 -14.00
N ARG A 129 -12.72 16.24 -14.55
CA ARG A 129 -12.57 16.38 -16.00
C ARG A 129 -12.37 15.05 -16.73
N GLY A 130 -11.60 14.14 -16.13
CA GLY A 130 -11.44 12.78 -16.65
C GLY A 130 -12.75 11.98 -16.67
N LYS A 131 -13.63 12.18 -15.67
CA LYS A 131 -14.94 11.52 -15.60
C LYS A 131 -15.87 11.97 -16.72
N ILE A 132 -15.96 13.28 -16.97
CA ILE A 132 -16.83 13.85 -18.01
C ILE A 132 -16.47 13.27 -19.38
N THR A 133 -15.17 13.23 -19.69
CA THR A 133 -14.67 12.67 -20.96
C THR A 133 -15.09 11.20 -21.15
N THR A 134 -15.14 10.42 -20.08
CA THR A 134 -15.51 8.99 -20.14
C THR A 134 -17.01 8.81 -20.30
N GLN A 135 -17.81 9.64 -19.63
CA GLN A 135 -19.28 9.59 -19.71
C GLN A 135 -19.77 10.00 -21.11
N ASP A 136 -19.17 11.03 -21.70
CA ASP A 136 -19.47 11.45 -23.07
C ASP A 136 -19.08 10.37 -24.09
N GLN A 137 -17.92 9.72 -23.90
CA GLN A 137 -17.53 8.59 -24.74
C GLN A 137 -18.49 7.40 -24.62
N LEU A 138 -18.94 7.07 -23.40
CA LEU A 138 -19.95 6.02 -23.17
C LEU A 138 -21.26 6.35 -23.91
N GLY A 139 -21.73 7.60 -23.84
CA GLY A 139 -22.90 8.05 -24.59
C GLY A 139 -22.72 7.92 -26.10
N LEU A 140 -21.53 8.27 -26.62
CA LEU A 140 -21.22 8.15 -28.04
C LEU A 140 -21.22 6.69 -28.52
N TYR A 141 -20.65 5.76 -27.73
CA TYR A 141 -20.68 4.33 -28.03
C TYR A 141 -22.10 3.76 -28.00
N GLN A 142 -22.92 4.24 -27.05
CA GLN A 142 -24.31 3.81 -26.93
C GLN A 142 -25.15 4.28 -28.15
N GLN A 143 -24.96 5.52 -28.58
CA GLN A 143 -25.55 6.07 -29.82
C GLN A 143 -25.11 5.28 -31.06
N LEU A 144 -23.82 4.97 -31.19
CA LEU A 144 -23.30 4.16 -32.30
C LEU A 144 -23.83 2.72 -32.29
N ALA A 145 -24.09 2.16 -31.11
CA ALA A 145 -24.67 0.83 -30.97
C ALA A 145 -26.15 0.82 -31.40
N GLU A 146 -26.92 1.83 -31.00
CA GLU A 146 -28.31 2.04 -31.40
C GLU A 146 -28.43 2.25 -32.91
N GLU A 147 -27.60 3.11 -33.50
CA GLU A 147 -27.57 3.36 -34.94
C GLU A 147 -27.28 2.07 -35.74
N LYS A 148 -26.31 1.26 -35.28
CA LYS A 148 -26.00 -0.03 -35.90
C LYS A 148 -27.15 -1.03 -35.76
N ALA A 149 -27.88 -1.02 -34.64
CA ALA A 149 -29.03 -1.89 -34.44
C ALA A 149 -30.18 -1.51 -35.39
N GLU A 150 -30.46 -0.21 -35.53
CA GLU A 150 -31.45 0.29 -36.49
C GLU A 150 -31.09 -0.05 -37.94
N ALA A 151 -29.83 0.14 -38.33
CA ALA A 151 -29.36 -0.18 -39.68
C ALA A 151 -29.55 -1.67 -40.01
N ARG A 152 -29.29 -2.57 -39.04
CA ARG A 152 -29.56 -4.01 -39.19
C ARG A 152 -31.06 -4.30 -39.33
N ALA A 153 -31.91 -3.65 -38.55
CA ALA A 153 -33.36 -3.81 -38.65
C ALA A 153 -33.90 -3.36 -40.02
N ARG A 154 -33.40 -2.25 -40.56
CA ARG A 154 -33.77 -1.75 -41.91
C ARG A 154 -33.35 -2.70 -43.02
N ASN A 155 -32.17 -3.32 -42.92
CA ASN A 155 -31.71 -4.29 -43.92
C ASN A 155 -32.53 -5.59 -43.90
N ASN A 156 -32.99 -6.04 -42.73
CA ASN A 156 -33.82 -7.25 -42.63
C ASN A 156 -35.28 -7.04 -43.09
N ALA A 157 -35.72 -5.79 -43.24
CA ALA A 157 -37.07 -5.44 -43.68
C ALA A 157 -37.20 -5.28 -45.22
N ARG A 158 -36.10 -5.39 -45.96
CA ARG A 158 -36.05 -5.37 -47.42
C ARG A 158 -35.89 -6.77 -47.97
#